data_AF-A0A8H5F3B8-F1
#
_entry.id   AF-A0A8H5F3B8-F1
#
_cell.length_a   1.000
_cell.length_b   1.000
_cell.length_c   1.000
_cell.angle_alpha   90.00
_cell.angle_beta   90.00
_cell.angle_gamma   90.00
#
_symmetry.space_group_name_H-M   'P 1'
#
loop_
_entity.id
_entity.type
_entity.pdbx_description
1 polymer ?
#
loop_
_entity_poly.entity_id
_entity_poly.type
_entity_poly.pdbx_seq_one_letter_code
_entity_poly.pdbx_strand_id
1 'polypeptide(L)'
;MFENEDTNAGSSSGPAQMAPIETREPRNRLGRNQYKDRPARDDPYVAEKLKAYHLKGINDKKQISKLLLEEHGITLSPSSIARRKKELELRSSRLTTRQLGINEKRQLILDQMAKDPAGKYGPRMVKQRIFEDTGIHLTRDYIRAEMKILDPVGSSTRGPAHVKARRQRRLEDENEGGDDSVDHEFVFDSRMESVPASSGEPSESDVDMPHDSPVSFPQEHGHPLSIPNVSQSLPPSNTTSPLLLPVLHALQNMIPQMRSLMRDVNSIEDVQSLSRQEHASLLDGMESSALLERALSRLVSKSHPF
;
A
#
# COMPACT_ATOMS: atom_id res chain seq x y z
N MET A 1 14.13 48.16 -7.12
CA MET A 1 15.44 48.09 -6.46
C MET A 1 15.21 48.43 -5.01
N PHE A 2 15.17 47.41 -4.14
CA PHE A 2 15.16 47.61 -2.69
C PHE A 2 16.34 46.80 -2.17
N GLU A 3 17.36 47.54 -1.76
CA GLU A 3 18.55 47.03 -1.08
C GLU A 3 18.17 46.82 0.39
N ASN A 4 18.11 45.57 0.84
CA ASN A 4 18.00 45.25 2.25
C ASN A 4 19.39 44.85 2.75
N GLU A 5 20.01 45.78 3.47
CA GLU A 5 21.20 45.56 4.28
C GLU A 5 20.82 44.81 5.55
N ASP A 6 20.93 43.48 5.54
CA ASP A 6 20.77 42.68 6.75
C ASP A 6 22.11 42.57 7.50
N THR A 7 22.12 43.24 8.63
CA THR A 7 23.18 43.32 9.63
C THR A 7 23.40 41.96 10.30
N ASN A 8 24.48 41.29 9.91
CA ASN A 8 24.93 40.03 10.49
C ASN A 8 25.62 40.28 11.85
N ALA A 9 24.82 40.33 12.92
CA ALA A 9 25.31 40.38 14.30
C ALA A 9 25.84 38.98 14.72
N GLY A 10 27.16 38.83 14.68
CA GLY A 10 27.88 37.66 15.14
C GLY A 10 27.64 37.38 16.63
N SER A 11 26.72 36.46 16.91
CA SER A 11 26.60 35.82 18.22
C SER A 11 27.68 34.75 18.35
N SER A 12 28.83 35.13 18.90
CA SER A 12 29.89 34.22 19.31
C SER A 12 29.43 33.38 20.50
N SER A 13 28.75 32.26 20.22
CA SER A 13 28.50 31.23 21.22
C SER A 13 29.85 30.63 21.64
N GLY A 14 30.33 31.03 22.82
CA GLY A 14 31.53 30.44 23.41
C GLY A 14 31.39 28.92 23.55
N PRO A 15 32.49 28.16 23.48
CA PRO A 15 32.46 26.71 23.60
C PRO A 15 31.93 26.34 24.98
N ALA A 16 30.68 25.85 25.01
CA ALA A 16 30.10 25.25 26.21
C ALA A 16 31.04 24.13 26.66
N GLN A 17 31.69 24.33 27.80
CA GLN A 17 32.52 23.31 28.44
C GLN A 17 31.62 22.10 28.71
N MET A 18 31.71 21.08 27.84
CA MET A 18 31.00 19.84 28.00
C MET A 18 31.63 19.10 29.18
N ALA A 19 31.00 19.22 30.35
CA ALA A 19 31.32 18.37 31.48
C ALA A 19 31.23 16.90 31.03
N PRO A 20 32.14 16.03 31.49
CA PRO A 20 32.13 14.62 31.12
C PRO A 20 30.78 14.01 31.47
N ILE A 21 30.04 13.55 30.47
CA ILE A 21 28.78 12.85 30.66
C ILE A 21 29.13 11.52 31.35
N GLU A 22 28.95 11.45 32.67
CA GLU A 22 29.03 10.20 33.42
C GLU A 22 28.06 9.21 32.77
N THR A 23 28.63 8.17 32.18
CA THR A 23 27.89 7.07 31.56
C THR A 23 27.24 6.27 32.68
N ARG A 24 26.03 6.69 33.08
CA ARG A 24 25.20 5.93 34.01
C ARG A 24 24.99 4.53 33.46
N GLU A 25 25.53 3.56 34.16
CA GLU A 25 25.36 2.16 33.79
C GLU A 25 23.86 1.79 33.76
N PRO A 26 23.42 1.01 32.77
CA PRO A 26 22.03 0.62 32.68
C PRO A 26 21.64 -0.20 33.92
N ARG A 27 20.59 0.24 34.63
CA ARG A 27 20.08 -0.40 35.86
C ARG A 27 19.67 -1.87 35.70
N ASN A 28 19.55 -2.36 34.46
CA ASN A 28 19.24 -3.76 34.17
C ASN A 28 20.37 -4.42 33.36
N ARG A 29 21.52 -4.64 34.00
CA ARG A 29 22.71 -5.27 33.38
C ARG A 29 22.43 -6.66 32.80
N LEU A 30 21.54 -7.43 33.41
CA LEU A 30 21.20 -8.79 32.95
C LEU A 30 20.09 -8.84 31.90
N GLY A 31 19.44 -7.70 31.62
CA GLY A 31 18.30 -7.65 30.70
C GLY A 31 17.11 -8.53 31.12
N ARG A 32 17.07 -9.01 32.37
CA ARG A 32 15.99 -9.89 32.84
C ARG A 32 14.72 -9.07 32.90
N ASN A 33 13.72 -9.52 32.17
CA ASN A 33 12.40 -8.90 32.16
C ASN A 33 11.75 -9.18 33.52
N GLN A 34 11.30 -8.15 34.21
CA GLN A 34 10.66 -8.30 35.54
C GLN A 34 9.31 -9.04 35.50
N TYR A 35 8.78 -9.29 34.30
CA TYR A 35 7.51 -9.96 34.07
C TYR A 35 7.74 -11.41 33.65
N LYS A 36 7.51 -12.36 34.57
CA LYS A 36 7.70 -13.81 34.33
C LYS A 36 6.74 -14.36 33.26
N ASP A 37 5.53 -13.83 33.18
CA ASP A 37 4.47 -14.37 32.32
C ASP A 37 4.47 -13.78 30.90
N ARG A 38 5.48 -12.99 30.54
CA ARG A 38 5.55 -12.35 29.22
C ARG A 38 6.52 -13.08 28.30
N PRO A 39 6.09 -13.49 27.09
CA PRO A 39 6.99 -14.10 26.14
C PRO A 39 8.12 -13.15 25.77
N ALA A 40 9.27 -13.73 25.40
CA ALA A 40 10.41 -12.99 24.90
C ALA A 40 10.01 -12.08 23.73
N ARG A 41 10.77 -11.00 23.51
CA ARG A 41 10.48 -10.03 22.43
C ARG A 41 10.41 -10.71 21.06
N ASP A 42 11.39 -11.58 20.81
CA ASP A 42 11.60 -12.27 19.54
C ASP A 42 11.02 -13.68 19.53
N ASP A 43 9.99 -13.93 20.35
CA ASP A 43 9.30 -15.23 20.39
C ASP A 43 8.65 -15.53 19.02
N PRO A 44 9.09 -16.58 18.30
CA PRO A 44 8.59 -16.91 16.98
C PRO A 44 7.12 -17.33 17.01
N TYR A 45 6.64 -17.93 18.11
CA TYR A 45 5.25 -18.37 18.24
C TYR A 45 4.29 -17.18 18.24
N VAL A 46 4.62 -16.14 19.01
CA VAL A 46 3.85 -14.89 19.01
C VAL A 46 3.87 -14.24 17.63
N ALA A 47 5.02 -14.23 16.96
CA ALA A 47 5.15 -13.63 15.63
C ALA A 47 4.26 -14.34 14.61
N GLU A 48 4.20 -15.68 14.64
CA GLU A 48 3.31 -16.49 13.80
C GLU A 48 1.84 -16.15 14.04
N LYS A 49 1.41 -16.07 15.31
CA LYS A 49 0.01 -15.73 15.64
C LYS A 49 -0.35 -14.31 15.22
N LEU A 50 0.56 -13.34 15.38
CA LEU A 50 0.33 -11.98 14.90
C LEU A 50 0.18 -11.92 13.37
N LYS A 51 0.96 -12.68 12.62
CA LYS A 51 0.80 -12.82 11.16
C LYS A 51 -0.54 -13.45 10.81
N ALA A 52 -0.93 -14.53 11.50
CA ALA A 52 -2.21 -15.20 11.28
C ALA A 52 -3.40 -14.26 11.54
N TYR A 53 -3.40 -13.50 12.64
CA TYR A 53 -4.45 -12.50 12.90
C TYR A 53 -4.46 -11.36 11.88
N HIS A 54 -3.27 -10.94 11.43
CA HIS A 54 -3.16 -9.95 10.37
C HIS A 54 -3.84 -10.45 9.10
N LEU A 55 -3.53 -11.66 8.64
CA LEU A 55 -4.13 -12.33 7.47
C LEU A 55 -5.65 -12.53 7.60
N LYS A 56 -6.19 -12.66 8.82
CA LYS A 56 -7.63 -12.64 9.09
C LYS A 56 -8.26 -11.23 9.01
N GLY A 57 -7.47 -10.19 8.74
CA GLY A 57 -7.88 -8.79 8.71
C GLY A 57 -8.05 -8.15 10.09
N ILE A 58 -7.67 -8.83 11.17
CA ILE A 58 -7.81 -8.35 12.54
C ILE A 58 -6.61 -7.47 12.87
N ASN A 59 -6.83 -6.16 12.87
CA ASN A 59 -5.77 -5.18 13.04
C ASN A 59 -5.77 -4.41 14.36
N ASP A 60 -6.89 -4.45 15.11
CA ASP A 60 -6.99 -3.76 16.40
C ASP A 60 -6.16 -4.48 17.48
N LYS A 61 -5.22 -3.74 18.07
CA LYS A 61 -4.32 -4.21 19.12
C LYS A 61 -5.06 -4.65 20.39
N LYS A 62 -6.22 -4.06 20.71
CA LYS A 62 -7.01 -4.46 21.89
C LYS A 62 -7.68 -5.81 21.63
N GLN A 63 -8.28 -5.96 20.45
CA GLN A 63 -8.88 -7.23 20.02
C GLN A 63 -7.84 -8.35 19.94
N ILE A 64 -6.66 -8.11 19.36
CA ILE A 64 -5.57 -9.10 19.29
C ILE A 64 -5.09 -9.50 20.68
N SER A 65 -4.97 -8.55 21.63
CA SER A 65 -4.58 -8.85 23.02
C SER A 65 -5.56 -9.81 23.69
N LYS A 66 -6.87 -9.59 23.50
CA LYS A 66 -7.93 -10.47 24.00
C LYS A 66 -7.83 -11.87 23.37
N LEU A 67 -7.71 -11.95 22.04
CA LEU A 67 -7.62 -13.23 21.32
C LEU A 67 -6.37 -14.03 21.68
N LEU A 68 -5.22 -13.37 21.86
CA LEU A 68 -3.98 -14.03 22.29
C LEU A 68 -4.10 -14.64 23.69
N LEU A 69 -4.82 -13.97 24.59
CA LEU A 69 -5.08 -14.49 25.94
C LEU A 69 -6.08 -15.66 25.91
N GLU A 70 -7.20 -15.51 25.19
CA GLU A 70 -8.28 -16.50 25.13
C GLU A 70 -7.88 -17.78 24.37
N GLU A 71 -7.29 -17.65 23.18
CA GLU A 71 -6.99 -18.79 22.32
C GLU A 71 -5.63 -19.44 22.64
N HIS A 72 -4.69 -18.69 23.21
CA HIS A 72 -3.29 -19.14 23.35
C HIS A 72 -2.69 -18.95 24.74
N GLY A 73 -3.41 -18.34 25.70
CA GLY A 73 -2.90 -18.08 27.05
C GLY A 73 -1.75 -17.07 27.10
N ILE A 74 -1.58 -16.25 26.05
CA ILE A 74 -0.46 -15.30 25.95
C ILE A 74 -0.89 -13.92 26.44
N THR A 75 -0.35 -13.50 27.59
CA THR A 75 -0.61 -12.18 28.16
C THR A 75 0.31 -11.12 27.55
N LEU A 76 -0.19 -10.37 26.55
CA LEU A 76 0.52 -9.24 25.95
C LEU A 76 -0.29 -7.94 26.00
N SER A 77 0.37 -6.84 26.36
CA SER A 77 -0.28 -5.53 26.35
C SER A 77 -0.49 -5.02 24.91
N PRO A 78 -1.50 -4.16 24.68
CA PRO A 78 -1.73 -3.55 23.36
C PRO A 78 -0.52 -2.76 22.82
N SER A 79 0.27 -2.15 23.71
CA SER A 79 1.49 -1.42 23.33
C SER A 79 2.61 -2.35 22.86
N SER A 80 2.79 -3.51 23.52
CA SER A 80 3.74 -4.54 23.10
C SER A 80 3.36 -5.13 21.73
N ILE A 81 2.07 -5.39 21.49
CA ILE A 81 1.58 -5.86 20.19
C ILE A 81 1.88 -4.83 19.09
N ALA A 82 1.62 -3.55 19.33
CA ALA A 82 1.90 -2.49 18.35
C ALA A 82 3.40 -2.42 17.98
N ARG A 83 4.30 -2.57 18.97
CA ARG A 83 5.76 -2.63 18.73
C ARG A 83 6.14 -3.85 17.89
N ARG A 84 5.68 -5.05 18.27
CA ARG A 84 5.96 -6.29 17.53
C ARG A 84 5.40 -6.25 16.10
N LYS A 85 4.19 -5.71 15.89
CA LYS A 85 3.63 -5.50 14.55
C LYS A 85 4.51 -4.59 13.69
N LYS A 86 5.09 -3.54 14.29
CA LYS A 86 6.03 -2.65 13.58
C LYS A 86 7.30 -3.39 13.17
N GLU A 87 7.85 -4.22 14.05
CA GLU A 87 9.05 -5.04 13.80
C GLU A 87 8.81 -6.09 12.71
N LEU A 88 7.63 -6.70 12.69
CA LEU A 88 7.19 -7.67 11.68
C LEU A 88 6.66 -7.03 10.38
N GLU A 89 6.73 -5.71 10.27
CA GLU A 89 6.21 -4.93 9.14
C GLU A 89 4.71 -5.17 8.82
N LEU A 90 3.92 -5.58 9.81
CA LEU A 90 2.46 -5.76 9.72
C LEU A 90 1.78 -4.38 9.79
N ARG A 91 1.94 -3.61 8.72
CA ARG A 91 1.56 -2.20 8.61
C ARG A 91 0.06 -2.03 8.28
N SER A 92 -0.49 -0.88 8.66
CA SER A 92 -1.88 -0.54 8.36
C SER A 92 -2.02 -0.01 6.93
N SER A 93 -3.24 -0.07 6.38
CA SER A 93 -3.53 0.31 4.98
C SER A 93 -3.06 1.70 4.59
N ARG A 94 -3.11 2.68 5.51
CA ARG A 94 -2.69 4.07 5.22
C ARG A 94 -1.18 4.16 5.03
N LEU A 95 -0.42 3.49 5.90
CA LEU A 95 1.03 3.56 5.89
C LEU A 95 1.59 2.81 4.67
N THR A 96 1.10 1.60 4.42
CA THR A 96 1.45 0.80 3.23
C THR A 96 1.15 1.57 1.94
N THR A 97 -0.04 2.16 1.80
CA THR A 97 -0.40 2.91 0.58
C THR A 97 0.52 4.12 0.36
N ARG A 98 1.02 4.77 1.43
CA ARG A 98 1.96 5.89 1.32
C ARG A 98 3.37 5.45 0.91
N GLN A 99 3.81 4.29 1.40
CA GLN A 99 5.17 3.79 1.20
C GLN A 99 5.35 3.01 -0.10
N LEU A 100 4.31 2.31 -0.56
CA LEU A 100 4.36 1.51 -1.77
C LEU A 100 4.44 2.41 -3.03
N GLY A 101 5.24 1.99 -4.01
CA GLY A 101 5.40 2.73 -5.27
C GLY A 101 4.08 2.86 -6.02
N ILE A 102 3.91 3.97 -6.77
CA ILE A 102 2.66 4.21 -7.52
C ILE A 102 2.39 3.06 -8.52
N ASN A 103 3.44 2.61 -9.21
CA ASN A 103 3.35 1.53 -10.20
C ASN A 103 2.94 0.20 -9.54
N GLU A 104 3.55 -0.16 -8.40
CA GLU A 104 3.22 -1.39 -7.67
C GLU A 104 1.75 -1.40 -7.21
N LYS A 105 1.28 -0.27 -6.65
CA LYS A 105 -0.13 -0.14 -6.22
C LYS A 105 -1.10 -0.27 -7.40
N ARG A 106 -0.78 0.38 -8.52
CA ARG A 106 -1.59 0.30 -9.74
C ARG A 106 -1.62 -1.12 -10.29
N GLN A 107 -0.48 -1.81 -10.29
CA GLN A 107 -0.38 -3.20 -10.74
C GLN A 107 -1.25 -4.12 -9.89
N LEU A 108 -1.19 -4.01 -8.55
CA LEU A 108 -2.04 -4.79 -7.64
C LEU A 108 -3.54 -4.61 -7.94
N ILE A 109 -3.96 -3.39 -8.31
CA ILE A 109 -5.35 -3.10 -8.67
C ILE A 109 -5.68 -3.71 -10.04
N LEU A 110 -4.81 -3.53 -11.04
CA LEU A 110 -4.97 -4.09 -12.38
C LEU A 110 -5.07 -5.62 -12.35
N ASP A 111 -4.20 -6.29 -11.58
CA ASP A 111 -4.21 -7.75 -11.44
C ASP A 111 -5.56 -8.26 -10.90
N GLN A 112 -6.16 -7.54 -9.94
CA GLN A 112 -7.48 -7.89 -9.43
C GLN A 112 -8.63 -7.56 -10.39
N MET A 113 -8.53 -6.45 -11.12
CA MET A 113 -9.51 -6.11 -12.15
C MET A 113 -9.48 -7.11 -13.31
N ALA A 114 -8.29 -7.61 -13.69
CA ALA A 114 -8.13 -8.64 -14.70
C ALA A 114 -8.81 -9.96 -14.33
N LYS A 115 -8.87 -10.29 -13.03
CA LYS A 115 -9.63 -11.45 -12.50
C LYS A 115 -11.15 -11.26 -12.55
N ASP A 116 -11.64 -10.08 -12.90
CA ASP A 116 -13.06 -9.72 -12.97
C ASP A 116 -13.40 -8.98 -14.27
N PRO A 117 -13.36 -9.69 -15.41
CA PRO A 117 -13.64 -9.07 -16.71
C PRO A 117 -15.08 -8.54 -16.81
N ALA A 118 -16.00 -9.07 -16.01
CA ALA A 118 -17.39 -8.62 -15.96
C ALA A 118 -17.57 -7.31 -15.18
N GLY A 119 -16.54 -6.84 -14.47
CA GLY A 119 -16.62 -5.65 -13.66
C GLY A 119 -17.73 -5.73 -12.60
N LYS A 120 -17.70 -6.76 -11.75
CA LYS A 120 -18.59 -6.92 -10.58
C LYS A 120 -17.98 -6.45 -9.26
N TYR A 121 -16.66 -6.55 -9.08
CA TYR A 121 -15.94 -6.17 -7.87
C TYR A 121 -15.79 -4.66 -7.73
N GLY A 122 -16.49 -4.08 -6.74
CA GLY A 122 -16.26 -2.70 -6.34
C GLY A 122 -14.97 -2.52 -5.52
N PRO A 123 -14.58 -1.27 -5.21
CA PRO A 123 -13.33 -0.96 -4.50
C PRO A 123 -13.14 -1.69 -3.16
N ARG A 124 -14.24 -1.98 -2.44
CA ARG A 124 -14.21 -2.74 -1.18
C ARG A 124 -13.80 -4.20 -1.40
N MET A 125 -14.32 -4.83 -2.46
CA MET A 125 -14.02 -6.22 -2.79
C MET A 125 -12.62 -6.34 -3.38
N VAL A 126 -12.24 -5.42 -4.27
CA VAL A 126 -10.86 -5.34 -4.79
C VAL A 126 -9.88 -5.20 -3.63
N LYS A 127 -10.12 -4.29 -2.67
CA LYS A 127 -9.28 -4.15 -1.46
C LYS A 127 -9.11 -5.47 -0.70
N GLN A 128 -10.21 -6.18 -0.50
CA GLN A 128 -10.20 -7.44 0.24
C GLN A 128 -9.40 -8.51 -0.51
N ARG A 129 -9.59 -8.64 -1.82
CA ARG A 129 -8.86 -9.63 -2.63
C ARG A 129 -7.38 -9.33 -2.79
N ILE A 130 -6.99 -8.05 -2.96
CA ILE A 130 -5.56 -7.67 -2.92
C ILE A 130 -4.95 -8.17 -1.62
N PHE A 131 -5.66 -7.98 -0.50
CA PHE A 131 -5.18 -8.39 0.80
C PHE A 131 -5.12 -9.92 0.96
N GLU A 132 -6.13 -10.65 0.50
CA GLU A 132 -6.14 -12.12 0.54
C GLU A 132 -5.00 -12.73 -0.30
N ASP A 133 -4.74 -12.17 -1.49
CA ASP A 133 -3.73 -12.71 -2.40
C ASP A 133 -2.28 -12.33 -2.01
N THR A 134 -2.08 -11.12 -1.48
CA THR A 134 -0.72 -10.56 -1.28
C THR A 134 -0.37 -10.25 0.17
N GLY A 135 -1.36 -10.21 1.07
CA GLY A 135 -1.20 -9.69 2.43
C GLY A 135 -1.00 -8.16 2.50
N ILE A 136 -1.01 -7.44 1.37
CA ILE A 136 -0.79 -5.99 1.33
C ILE A 136 -2.12 -5.27 1.49
N HIS A 137 -2.18 -4.35 2.45
CA HIS A 137 -3.33 -3.48 2.60
C HIS A 137 -3.21 -2.21 1.76
N LEU A 138 -4.20 -1.91 0.92
CA LEU A 138 -4.34 -0.59 0.29
C LEU A 138 -5.55 0.17 0.86
N THR A 139 -5.52 1.51 0.82
CA THR A 139 -6.68 2.31 1.21
C THR A 139 -7.78 2.18 0.16
N ARG A 140 -9.03 2.13 0.63
CA ARG A 140 -10.19 2.02 -0.27
C ARG A 140 -10.29 3.22 -1.20
N ASP A 141 -9.96 4.41 -0.70
CA ASP A 141 -10.13 5.66 -1.45
C ASP A 141 -9.09 5.77 -2.57
N TYR A 142 -7.86 5.29 -2.35
CA TYR A 142 -6.86 5.14 -3.41
C TYR A 142 -7.34 4.16 -4.49
N ILE A 143 -7.80 2.97 -4.09
CA ILE A 143 -8.34 1.98 -5.05
C ILE A 143 -9.50 2.57 -5.85
N ARG A 144 -10.42 3.28 -5.20
CA ARG A 144 -11.56 3.91 -5.88
C ARG A 144 -11.11 4.94 -6.92
N ALA A 145 -10.19 5.83 -6.55
CA ALA A 145 -9.66 6.83 -7.47
C ALA A 145 -9.00 6.17 -8.68
N GLU A 146 -8.21 5.12 -8.44
CA GLU A 146 -7.46 4.46 -9.49
C GLU A 146 -8.34 3.60 -10.41
N MET A 147 -9.31 2.88 -9.86
CA MET A 147 -10.32 2.16 -10.66
C MET A 147 -11.10 3.11 -11.57
N LYS A 148 -11.39 4.34 -11.12
CA LYS A 148 -12.08 5.34 -11.94
C LYS A 148 -11.23 5.83 -13.12
N ILE A 149 -9.91 5.89 -12.94
CA ILE A 149 -8.96 6.27 -14.00
C ILE A 149 -8.80 5.12 -15.01
N LEU A 150 -8.68 3.88 -14.53
CA LEU A 150 -8.42 2.70 -15.34
C LEU A 150 -9.67 2.20 -16.10
N ASP A 151 -10.85 2.28 -15.48
CA ASP A 151 -12.12 1.83 -16.04
C ASP A 151 -13.24 2.86 -15.71
N PRO A 152 -13.27 3.99 -16.42
CA PRO A 152 -14.27 5.03 -16.18
C PRO A 152 -15.70 4.55 -16.47
N VAL A 153 -15.86 3.66 -17.46
CA VAL A 153 -17.16 3.11 -17.88
C VAL A 153 -17.71 2.19 -16.78
N GLY A 154 -16.96 1.18 -16.38
CA GLY A 154 -17.38 0.24 -15.33
C GLY A 154 -17.48 0.89 -13.95
N SER A 155 -16.73 1.97 -13.68
CA SER A 155 -16.93 2.78 -12.47
C SER A 155 -18.26 3.54 -12.51
N SER A 156 -18.67 4.05 -13.68
CA SER A 156 -19.91 4.84 -13.83
C SER A 156 -21.14 3.95 -13.71
N THR A 157 -21.11 2.75 -14.32
CA THR A 157 -22.20 1.77 -14.22
C THR A 157 -22.49 1.33 -12.78
N ARG A 158 -21.47 1.33 -11.91
CA ARG A 158 -21.60 0.95 -10.49
C ARG A 158 -21.98 2.11 -9.56
N GLY A 159 -22.34 3.26 -10.13
CA GLY A 159 -22.59 4.48 -9.37
C GLY A 159 -23.73 4.39 -8.34
N PRO A 160 -23.97 5.48 -7.60
CA PRO A 160 -24.98 5.57 -6.54
C PRO A 160 -26.37 5.12 -6.97
N ALA A 161 -26.71 5.28 -8.26
CA ALA A 161 -27.98 4.87 -8.83
C ALA A 161 -28.28 3.38 -8.57
N HIS A 162 -27.30 2.49 -8.78
CA HIS A 162 -27.48 1.06 -8.53
C HIS A 162 -27.67 0.75 -7.03
N VAL A 163 -26.95 1.46 -6.15
CA VAL A 163 -27.11 1.31 -4.70
C VAL A 163 -28.48 1.80 -4.24
N LYS A 164 -28.95 2.94 -4.78
CA LYS A 164 -30.27 3.50 -4.49
C LYS A 164 -31.38 2.55 -4.97
N ALA A 165 -31.30 2.05 -6.21
CA ALA A 165 -32.23 1.08 -6.75
C ALA A 165 -32.29 -0.21 -5.91
N ARG A 166 -31.13 -0.74 -5.51
CA ARG A 166 -31.08 -1.92 -4.62
C ARG A 166 -31.65 -1.65 -3.23
N ARG A 167 -31.39 -0.47 -2.66
CA ARG A 167 -31.95 -0.07 -1.35
C ARG A 167 -33.46 0.10 -1.43
N GLN A 168 -33.95 0.67 -2.53
CA GLN A 168 -35.37 0.87 -2.76
C GLN A 168 -36.11 -0.47 -2.92
N ARG A 169 -35.56 -1.43 -3.68
CA ARG A 169 -36.13 -2.79 -3.76
C ARG A 169 -36.27 -3.46 -2.40
N ARG A 170 -35.28 -3.32 -1.51
CA ARG A 170 -35.39 -3.87 -0.14
C ARG A 170 -36.52 -3.24 0.66
N LEU A 171 -36.77 -1.94 0.48
CA LEU A 171 -37.87 -1.25 1.16
C LEU A 171 -39.22 -1.66 0.58
N GLU A 172 -39.29 -1.93 -0.72
CA GLU A 172 -40.51 -2.44 -1.39
C GLU A 172 -40.80 -3.88 -0.91
N ASP A 173 -39.80 -4.76 -0.87
CA ASP A 173 -39.92 -6.14 -0.38
C ASP A 173 -40.36 -6.20 1.11
N GLU A 174 -39.85 -5.29 1.95
CA GLU A 174 -40.25 -5.17 3.36
C GLU A 174 -41.68 -4.66 3.53
N ASN A 175 -42.20 -3.90 2.56
CA ASN A 175 -43.54 -3.32 2.61
C ASN A 175 -44.61 -4.26 2.02
N GLU A 176 -44.23 -5.18 1.13
CA GLU A 176 -45.15 -6.18 0.57
C GLU A 176 -45.29 -7.45 1.43
N GLY A 177 -44.39 -7.67 2.42
CA GLY A 177 -44.43 -8.82 3.32
C GLY A 177 -45.20 -8.64 4.64
N GLY A 178 -46.00 -7.57 4.76
CA GLY A 178 -46.65 -7.15 6.01
C GLY A 178 -48.17 -7.30 6.03
N ASP A 179 -48.70 -8.50 5.75
CA ASP A 179 -50.08 -8.85 6.11
C ASP A 179 -50.28 -10.38 6.23
N ASP A 180 -49.50 -11.02 7.09
CA ASP A 180 -49.85 -12.36 7.61
C ASP A 180 -49.61 -12.34 9.13
N SER A 181 -50.59 -11.73 9.80
CA SER A 181 -50.79 -11.79 11.24
C SER A 181 -51.16 -13.23 11.64
N VAL A 182 -50.16 -14.08 11.82
CA VAL A 182 -50.33 -15.28 12.64
C VAL A 182 -50.09 -14.85 14.08
N ASP A 183 -51.18 -14.71 14.82
CA ASP A 183 -51.24 -14.48 16.26
C ASP A 183 -50.48 -15.60 17.00
N HIS A 184 -49.15 -15.50 17.07
CA HIS A 184 -48.36 -16.33 17.97
C HIS A 184 -48.22 -15.55 19.27
N GLU A 185 -49.14 -15.83 20.18
CA GLU A 185 -49.14 -15.41 21.59
C GLU A 185 -47.82 -15.87 22.24
N PHE A 186 -46.77 -15.07 22.10
CA PHE A 186 -45.48 -15.32 22.72
C PHE A 186 -45.56 -14.75 24.13
N VAL A 187 -45.88 -15.63 25.08
CA VAL A 187 -45.90 -15.36 26.51
C VAL A 187 -44.48 -15.00 26.96
N PHE A 188 -44.14 -13.72 26.90
CA PHE A 188 -42.88 -13.17 27.38
C PHE A 188 -43.00 -12.94 28.89
N ASP A 189 -42.59 -13.96 29.65
CA ASP A 189 -42.55 -13.96 31.12
C ASP A 189 -41.68 -12.79 31.61
N SER A 190 -42.37 -11.77 32.11
CA SER A 190 -41.83 -10.50 32.52
C SER A 190 -41.32 -10.58 33.96
N ARG A 191 -40.12 -11.14 34.14
CA ARG A 191 -39.35 -10.92 35.37
C ARG A 191 -38.40 -9.74 35.18
N MET A 192 -38.96 -8.55 35.40
CA MET A 192 -38.22 -7.30 35.58
C MET A 192 -37.21 -7.43 36.73
N GLU A 193 -35.92 -7.34 36.40
CA GLU A 193 -34.88 -6.95 37.35
C GLU A 193 -34.53 -5.49 37.08
N SER A 194 -34.93 -4.63 38.01
CA SER A 194 -34.78 -3.18 37.98
C SER A 194 -33.30 -2.78 38.08
N VAL A 195 -32.76 -2.18 37.02
CA VAL A 195 -31.45 -1.51 37.05
C VAL A 195 -31.68 -0.02 37.32
N PRO A 196 -31.11 0.57 38.38
CA PRO A 196 -31.32 1.98 38.69
C PRO A 196 -30.60 2.90 37.69
N ALA A 197 -31.34 3.91 37.23
CA ALA A 197 -30.89 4.98 36.37
C ALA A 197 -29.80 5.82 37.07
N SER A 198 -28.59 5.83 36.49
CA SER A 198 -27.54 6.78 36.82
C SER A 198 -27.52 7.87 35.75
N SER A 199 -28.21 8.96 36.05
CA SER A 199 -28.18 10.21 35.29
C SER A 199 -26.89 10.96 35.60
N GLY A 200 -25.90 10.84 34.72
CA GLY A 200 -24.73 11.70 34.69
C GLY A 200 -24.69 12.44 33.35
N GLU A 201 -25.18 13.68 33.35
CA GLU A 201 -25.01 14.62 32.24
C GLU A 201 -23.53 15.07 32.19
N PRO A 202 -22.81 14.88 31.08
CA PRO A 202 -21.54 15.56 30.86
C PRO A 202 -21.83 16.95 30.27
N SER A 203 -21.53 17.96 31.07
CA SER A 203 -21.40 19.37 30.70
C SER A 203 -20.56 19.54 29.43
N GLU A 204 -21.16 20.15 28.41
CA GLU A 204 -20.48 20.68 27.23
C GLU A 204 -19.54 21.82 27.65
N SER A 205 -18.25 21.54 27.72
CA SER A 205 -17.21 22.58 27.79
C SER A 205 -16.71 22.84 26.37
N ASP A 206 -16.97 24.04 25.88
CA ASP A 206 -16.35 24.66 24.70
C ASP A 206 -14.82 24.49 24.75
N VAL A 207 -14.30 23.64 23.86
CA VAL A 207 -12.86 23.53 23.64
C VAL A 207 -12.51 24.41 22.45
N ASP A 208 -11.97 25.57 22.79
CA ASP A 208 -11.36 26.54 21.89
C ASP A 208 -10.32 25.84 21.00
N MET A 209 -10.51 25.93 19.68
CA MET A 209 -9.76 25.18 18.68
C MET A 209 -8.58 26.05 18.21
N PRO A 210 -7.32 25.75 18.58
CA PRO A 210 -6.20 26.59 18.18
C PRO A 210 -5.99 26.51 16.66
N HIS A 211 -5.90 27.68 16.04
CA HIS A 211 -5.54 27.86 14.65
C HIS A 211 -4.19 27.20 14.35
N ASP A 212 -4.18 26.27 13.38
CA ASP A 212 -2.99 25.64 12.84
C ASP A 212 -2.08 26.71 12.21
N SER A 213 -0.95 26.96 12.86
CA SER A 213 0.20 27.64 12.27
C SER A 213 0.76 26.82 11.11
N PRO A 214 1.18 27.44 10.00
CA PRO A 214 1.79 26.73 8.87
C PRO A 214 3.10 26.09 9.33
N VAL A 215 3.15 24.76 9.22
CA VAL A 215 4.36 23.96 9.47
C VAL A 215 5.38 24.29 8.37
N SER A 216 6.40 25.07 8.73
CA SER A 216 7.59 25.28 7.90
C SER A 216 8.29 23.95 7.68
N PHE A 217 8.34 23.52 6.42
CA PHE A 217 9.08 22.34 5.99
C PHE A 217 10.58 22.58 6.20
N PRO A 218 11.33 21.64 6.80
CA PRO A 218 12.77 21.71 6.80
C PRO A 218 13.29 21.54 5.37
N GLN A 219 14.04 22.53 4.93
CA GLN A 219 14.75 22.58 3.66
C GLN A 219 15.82 21.47 3.67
N GLU A 220 15.59 20.38 2.95
CA GLU A 220 16.56 19.30 2.82
C GLU A 220 17.78 19.81 2.04
N HIS A 221 18.87 20.00 2.75
CA HIS A 221 20.19 20.15 2.17
C HIS A 221 20.58 18.82 1.53
N GLY A 222 20.53 18.78 0.20
CA GLY A 222 20.94 17.64 -0.60
C GLY A 222 22.42 17.31 -0.35
N HIS A 223 22.66 16.22 0.38
CA HIS A 223 23.97 15.58 0.41
C HIS A 223 24.14 14.79 -0.91
N PRO A 224 25.21 15.04 -1.69
CA PRO A 224 25.49 14.24 -2.87
C PRO A 224 25.78 12.79 -2.46
N LEU A 225 24.90 11.88 -2.90
CA LEU A 225 25.10 10.44 -2.79
C LEU A 225 26.37 10.08 -3.58
N SER A 226 27.46 9.86 -2.85
CA SER A 226 28.65 9.21 -3.39
C SER A 226 28.30 7.76 -3.68
N ILE A 227 28.07 7.47 -4.97
CA ILE A 227 27.92 6.12 -5.48
C ILE A 227 29.27 5.41 -5.25
N PRO A 228 29.32 4.32 -4.46
CA PRO A 228 30.55 3.55 -4.35
C PRO A 228 30.85 2.96 -5.73
N ASN A 229 31.98 3.37 -6.30
CA ASN A 229 32.53 2.83 -7.53
C ASN A 229 32.98 1.39 -7.25
N VAL A 230 32.05 0.45 -7.35
CA VAL A 230 32.30 -0.98 -7.24
C VAL A 230 32.79 -1.46 -8.60
N SER A 231 34.09 -1.32 -8.84
CA SER A 231 34.81 -2.01 -9.91
C SER A 231 34.85 -3.51 -9.60
N GLN A 232 33.74 -4.21 -9.80
CA GLN A 232 33.73 -5.67 -9.84
C GLN A 232 34.27 -6.11 -11.20
N SER A 233 35.52 -6.55 -11.20
CA SER A 233 36.12 -7.25 -12.34
C SER A 233 35.40 -8.58 -12.56
N LEU A 234 34.51 -8.59 -13.55
CA LEU A 234 33.86 -9.80 -14.06
C LEU A 234 34.92 -10.79 -14.60
N PRO A 235 34.83 -12.09 -14.27
CA PRO A 235 35.67 -13.10 -14.88
C PRO A 235 35.36 -13.24 -16.38
N PRO A 236 36.35 -13.48 -17.26
CA PRO A 236 36.15 -13.62 -18.69
C PRO A 236 35.49 -14.97 -19.01
N SER A 237 34.16 -15.03 -19.02
CA SER A 237 33.39 -16.17 -19.53
C SER A 237 33.35 -16.15 -21.06
N ASN A 238 34.47 -16.51 -21.69
CA ASN A 238 34.61 -16.66 -23.14
C ASN A 238 33.95 -17.97 -23.63
N THR A 239 32.63 -18.05 -23.63
CA THR A 239 31.89 -19.08 -24.38
C THR A 239 30.64 -18.49 -25.05
N THR A 240 30.79 -17.35 -25.71
CA THR A 240 29.75 -16.83 -26.60
C THR A 240 29.62 -17.79 -27.78
N SER A 241 28.52 -18.52 -27.85
CA SER A 241 28.24 -19.46 -28.93
C SER A 241 28.35 -18.73 -30.29
N PRO A 242 29.12 -19.24 -31.26
CA PRO A 242 29.40 -18.54 -32.53
C PRO A 242 28.15 -18.24 -33.36
N LEU A 243 27.03 -18.90 -33.07
CA LEU A 243 25.73 -18.68 -33.71
C LEU A 243 25.00 -17.42 -33.22
N LEU A 244 25.34 -16.89 -32.04
CA LEU A 244 24.67 -15.70 -31.47
C LEU A 244 25.29 -14.38 -31.92
N LEU A 245 26.56 -14.40 -32.34
CA LEU A 245 27.30 -13.22 -32.79
C LEU A 245 26.63 -12.47 -33.95
N PRO A 246 26.16 -13.15 -35.04
CA PRO A 246 25.45 -12.47 -36.11
C PRO A 246 24.15 -11.81 -35.66
N VAL A 247 23.41 -12.46 -34.75
CA VAL A 247 22.14 -11.95 -34.22
C VAL A 247 22.38 -10.73 -33.34
N LEU A 248 23.38 -10.77 -32.46
CA LEU A 248 23.75 -9.64 -31.61
C LEU A 248 24.22 -8.44 -32.45
N HIS A 249 25.03 -8.68 -33.48
CA HIS A 249 25.49 -7.62 -34.38
C HIS A 249 24.32 -7.02 -35.18
N ALA A 250 23.39 -7.85 -35.67
CA ALA A 250 22.17 -7.37 -36.31
C ALA A 250 21.31 -6.52 -35.37
N LEU A 251 21.11 -6.96 -34.12
CA LEU A 251 20.39 -6.19 -33.09
C LEU A 251 21.09 -4.87 -32.76
N GLN A 252 22.42 -4.88 -32.61
CA GLN A 252 23.20 -3.69 -32.30
C GLN A 252 23.09 -2.61 -33.38
N ASN A 253 23.04 -3.01 -34.65
CA ASN A 253 22.83 -2.10 -35.77
C ASN A 253 21.38 -1.61 -35.89
N MET A 254 20.41 -2.39 -35.40
CA MET A 254 18.98 -2.07 -35.46
C MET A 254 18.52 -1.13 -34.34
N ILE A 255 19.13 -1.19 -33.16
CA ILE A 255 18.82 -0.32 -32.00
C ILE A 255 18.78 1.17 -32.35
N PRO A 256 19.79 1.77 -33.02
CA PRO A 256 19.74 3.19 -33.37
C PRO A 256 18.63 3.52 -34.36
N GLN A 257 18.34 2.62 -35.32
CA GLN A 257 17.23 2.78 -36.27
C GLN A 257 15.88 2.78 -35.54
N MET A 258 15.68 1.84 -34.62
CA MET A 258 14.47 1.76 -33.80
C MET A 258 14.29 2.99 -32.91
N ARG A 259 15.38 3.53 -32.34
CA ARG A 259 15.34 4.80 -31.58
C ARG A 259 15.06 6.03 -32.45
N SER A 260 15.46 6.02 -33.72
CA SER A 260 15.07 7.06 -34.67
C SER A 260 13.59 6.95 -34.97
N LEU A 261 13.12 5.77 -35.34
CA LEU A 261 11.72 5.51 -35.67
C LEU A 261 10.78 5.84 -34.51
N MET A 262 11.13 5.50 -33.27
CA MET A 262 10.32 5.90 -32.10
C MET A 262 10.25 7.42 -31.91
N ARG A 263 11.33 8.16 -32.24
CA ARG A 263 11.29 9.63 -32.20
C ARG A 263 10.40 10.18 -33.30
N ASP A 264 10.49 9.60 -34.50
CA ASP A 264 9.67 10.01 -35.64
C ASP A 264 8.18 9.74 -35.37
N VAL A 265 7.84 8.55 -34.84
CA VAL A 265 6.47 8.21 -34.43
C VAL A 265 5.95 9.17 -33.34
N ASN A 266 6.78 9.50 -32.35
CA ASN A 266 6.40 10.46 -31.30
C ASN A 266 6.30 11.91 -31.80
N SER A 267 6.88 12.22 -32.95
CA SER A 267 6.78 13.54 -33.59
C SER A 267 5.53 13.68 -34.46
N ILE A 268 4.78 12.61 -34.70
CA ILE A 268 3.50 12.67 -35.41
C ILE A 268 2.44 13.17 -34.41
N GLU A 269 2.25 14.49 -34.38
CA GLU A 269 1.25 15.13 -33.51
C GLU A 269 -0.20 14.83 -33.95
N ASP A 270 -0.41 14.48 -35.23
CA ASP A 270 -1.74 14.21 -35.79
C ASP A 270 -1.82 12.85 -36.49
N VAL A 271 -2.15 11.83 -35.70
CA VAL A 271 -2.33 10.43 -36.13
C VAL A 271 -3.48 10.30 -37.17
N GLN A 272 -4.37 11.30 -37.27
CA GLN A 272 -5.50 11.26 -38.21
C GLN A 272 -5.09 11.56 -39.66
N SER A 273 -3.89 12.10 -39.87
CA SER A 273 -3.36 12.42 -41.20
C SER A 273 -2.72 11.23 -41.94
N LEU A 274 -2.50 10.12 -41.24
CA LEU A 274 -1.90 8.91 -41.81
C LEU A 274 -2.87 8.20 -42.76
N SER A 275 -2.35 7.80 -43.92
CA SER A 275 -3.10 6.92 -44.82
C SER A 275 -3.40 5.57 -44.15
N ARG A 276 -4.48 4.92 -44.57
CA ARG A 276 -4.85 3.59 -44.07
C ARG A 276 -3.73 2.56 -44.22
N GLN A 277 -2.91 2.68 -45.28
CA GLN A 277 -1.78 1.81 -45.52
C GLN A 277 -0.65 2.05 -44.52
N GLU A 278 -0.32 3.31 -44.23
CA GLU A 278 0.70 3.65 -43.23
C GLU A 278 0.28 3.20 -41.82
N HIS A 279 -1.00 3.34 -41.49
CA HIS A 279 -1.54 2.83 -40.24
C HIS A 279 -1.43 1.30 -40.13
N ALA A 280 -1.70 0.57 -41.21
CA ALA A 280 -1.54 -0.89 -41.24
C ALA A 280 -0.07 -1.31 -41.07
N SER A 281 0.85 -0.64 -41.76
CA SER A 281 2.30 -0.88 -41.62
C SER A 281 2.81 -0.57 -40.21
N LEU A 282 2.29 0.49 -39.57
CA LEU A 282 2.63 0.84 -38.20
C LEU A 282 2.19 -0.25 -37.21
N LEU A 283 0.96 -0.75 -37.36
CA LEU A 283 0.44 -1.83 -36.52
C LEU A 283 1.25 -3.13 -36.68
N ASP A 284 1.58 -3.52 -37.92
CA ASP A 284 2.39 -4.72 -38.20
C ASP A 284 3.81 -4.59 -37.60
N GLY A 285 4.38 -3.38 -37.67
CA GLY A 285 5.64 -3.06 -37.01
C GLY A 285 5.57 -3.17 -35.48
N MET A 286 4.49 -2.69 -34.86
CA MET A 286 4.27 -2.82 -33.41
C MET A 286 4.08 -4.28 -32.98
N GLU A 287 3.35 -5.08 -33.77
CA GLU A 287 3.17 -6.52 -33.51
C GLU A 287 4.50 -7.27 -33.61
N SER A 288 5.27 -7.01 -34.66
CA SER A 288 6.61 -7.59 -34.84
C SER A 288 7.56 -7.25 -33.70
N SER A 289 7.52 -6.01 -33.20
CA SER A 289 8.30 -5.56 -32.04
C SER A 289 7.91 -6.31 -30.76
N ALA A 290 6.61 -6.46 -30.50
CA ALA A 290 6.11 -7.20 -29.34
C ALA A 290 6.51 -8.69 -29.37
N LEU A 291 6.52 -9.32 -30.55
CA LEU A 291 7.00 -10.70 -30.72
C LEU A 291 8.49 -10.83 -30.44
N LEU A 292 9.30 -9.87 -30.91
CA LEU A 292 10.74 -9.83 -30.65
C LEU A 292 11.02 -9.68 -29.15
N GLU A 293 10.34 -8.77 -28.46
CA GLU A 293 10.46 -8.58 -27.01
C GLU A 293 10.17 -9.89 -26.26
N ARG A 294 9.07 -10.56 -26.59
CA ARG A 294 8.71 -11.87 -25.99
C ARG A 294 9.77 -12.94 -26.22
N ALA A 295 10.38 -12.97 -27.41
CA ALA A 295 11.45 -13.91 -27.72
C ALA A 295 12.71 -13.61 -26.89
N LEU A 296 13.08 -12.34 -26.75
CA LEU A 296 14.21 -11.92 -25.92
C LEU A 296 13.97 -12.22 -24.44
N SER A 297 12.77 -11.96 -23.90
CA SER A 297 12.44 -12.30 -22.51
C SER A 297 12.62 -13.80 -22.24
N ARG A 298 12.16 -14.66 -23.16
CA ARG A 298 12.34 -16.13 -23.03
C ARG A 298 13.82 -16.54 -23.03
N LEU A 299 14.67 -15.85 -23.80
CA LEU A 299 16.12 -16.12 -23.81
C LEU A 299 16.76 -15.70 -22.48
N VAL A 300 16.40 -14.52 -21.96
CA VAL A 300 16.91 -14.03 -20.66
C VAL A 300 16.46 -14.95 -19.52
N SER A 301 15.20 -15.38 -19.50
CA SER A 301 14.71 -16.33 -18.48
C SER A 301 15.39 -17.69 -18.54
N LYS A 302 15.87 -18.13 -19.71
CA LYS A 302 16.61 -19.39 -19.86
C LYS A 302 18.07 -19.30 -19.41
N SER A 303 18.69 -18.12 -19.44
CA SER A 303 20.11 -17.95 -19.12
C SER A 303 20.39 -17.81 -17.62
N HIS A 304 19.36 -17.62 -16.79
CA HIS A 304 19.48 -17.53 -15.33
C HIS A 304 18.74 -18.70 -14.66
N PRO A 305 19.32 -19.91 -14.66
CA PRO A 305 18.88 -20.93 -13.72
C PRO A 305 19.20 -20.45 -12.31
N PHE A 306 18.18 -20.34 -11.47
CA PHE A 306 18.34 -20.13 -10.02
C PHE A 306 19.08 -21.31 -9.36
#